data_AF-A0A524JCS4-F1
#
_entry.id   AF-A0A524JCS4-F1
#
_cell.length_a   1.000
_cell.length_b   1.000
_cell.length_c   1.000
_cell.angle_alpha   90.00
_cell.angle_beta   90.00
_cell.angle_gamma   90.00
#
_symmetry.space_group_name_H-M   'P 1'
#
loop_
_entity.id
_entity.type
_entity.pdbx_description
1 polymer ?
#
loop_
_entity_poly.entity_id
_entity_poly.type
_entity_poly.pdbx_seq_one_letter_code
_entity_poly.pdbx_strand_id
1 'polypeptide(L)'
;SDPKRFALEVDDPERIIFEFVQGKLRDVVNTKDMTKVMHSRAELNQEVMEALREKEEQYGVQFITIQLQSASPPEEVVTAIKDRMVAVQRQEQAMAEAAQRRTLADADFYAAQKKADGDAYEITKLAEADADRIGFTSKAQQIAVQAMLKELENRGELAPQYLQLLIAQELSKNSKWIITGGSDGTTIPKIELPITP
;
A
#
# COMPACT_ATOMS: atom_id res chain seq x y z
N SER A 1 -5.69 64.00 25.87
CA SER A 1 -5.81 65.38 25.39
C SER A 1 -5.52 66.34 26.55
N ASP A 2 -4.23 66.61 26.80
CA ASP A 2 -3.78 67.67 27.72
C ASP A 2 -2.67 68.48 27.01
N PRO A 3 -3.04 69.59 26.34
CA PRO A 3 -2.12 70.36 25.51
C PRO A 3 -1.04 71.11 26.32
N LYS A 4 -1.19 71.25 27.65
CA LYS A 4 -0.18 71.90 28.49
C LYS A 4 1.04 71.02 28.72
N ARG A 5 0.87 69.71 28.96
CA ARG A 5 1.99 68.77 29.08
C ARG A 5 2.76 68.60 27.77
N PHE A 6 2.03 68.51 26.67
CA PHE A 6 2.58 68.36 25.32
C PHE A 6 3.51 69.52 24.91
N ALA A 7 3.22 70.75 25.35
CA ALA A 7 3.96 71.95 24.95
C ALA A 7 5.09 72.37 25.91
N LEU A 8 5.13 71.85 27.15
CA LEU A 8 6.05 72.33 28.20
C LEU A 8 7.16 71.34 28.59
N GLU A 9 7.04 70.05 28.23
CA GLU A 9 7.96 69.01 28.73
C GLU A 9 8.93 68.47 27.67
N VAL A 10 8.78 68.84 26.39
CA VAL A 10 9.50 68.21 25.27
C VAL A 10 9.83 69.21 24.15
N ASP A 11 11.08 69.20 23.69
CA ASP A 11 11.53 69.85 22.46
C ASP A 11 11.01 69.02 21.26
N ASP A 12 10.08 69.57 20.48
CA ASP A 12 9.48 68.96 19.28
C ASP A 12 8.66 67.66 19.52
N PRO A 13 7.44 67.77 20.08
CA PRO A 13 6.64 66.61 20.50
C PRO A 13 6.08 65.78 19.33
N GLU A 14 5.99 66.36 18.12
CA GLU A 14 5.60 65.62 16.92
C GLU A 14 6.66 64.56 16.55
N ARG A 15 7.94 64.93 16.67
CA ARG A 15 9.06 64.03 16.39
C ARG A 15 9.11 62.84 17.35
N ILE A 16 8.88 63.07 18.63
CA ILE A 16 8.87 61.98 19.63
C ILE A 16 7.75 60.98 19.35
N ILE A 17 6.56 61.47 18.99
CA ILE A 17 5.44 60.58 18.62
C ILE A 17 5.78 59.80 17.36
N PHE A 18 6.38 60.44 16.36
CA PHE A 18 6.79 59.76 15.13
C PHE A 18 7.81 58.64 15.40
N GLU A 19 8.84 58.92 16.19
CA GLU A 19 9.86 57.93 16.57
C GLU A 19 9.26 56.78 17.40
N PHE A 20 8.31 57.07 18.29
CA PHE A 20 7.57 56.06 19.06
C PHE A 20 6.72 55.15 18.16
N VAL A 21 5.92 55.73 17.25
CA VAL A 21 5.10 54.99 16.30
C VAL A 21 5.97 54.13 15.39
N GLN A 22 7.09 54.67 14.89
CA GLN A 22 8.03 53.93 14.06
C GLN A 22 8.68 52.77 14.82
N GLY A 23 9.08 52.99 16.08
CA GLY A 23 9.64 51.94 16.94
C GLY A 23 8.63 50.82 17.18
N LYS A 24 7.39 51.16 17.53
CA LYS A 24 6.32 50.16 17.75
C LYS A 24 5.93 49.41 16.49
N LEU A 25 5.83 50.09 15.35
CA LEU A 25 5.58 49.44 14.08
C LEU A 25 6.70 48.44 13.74
N ARG A 26 7.96 48.84 13.93
CA ARG A 26 9.11 47.96 13.71
C ARG A 26 9.06 46.72 14.61
N ASP A 27 8.74 46.89 15.88
CA ASP A 27 8.68 45.77 16.83
C ASP A 27 7.54 44.80 16.48
N VAL A 28 6.36 45.31 16.12
CA VAL A 28 5.22 44.48 15.69
C VAL A 28 5.53 43.75 14.37
N VAL A 29 6.16 44.42 13.40
CA VAL A 29 6.52 43.77 12.13
C VAL A 29 7.61 42.71 12.31
N ASN A 30 8.57 42.93 13.20
CA ASN A 30 9.68 41.99 13.43
C ASN A 30 9.26 40.71 14.17
N THR A 31 8.17 40.74 14.92
CA THR A 31 7.63 39.58 15.65
C THR A 31 6.70 38.71 14.81
N LYS A 32 6.36 39.13 13.58
CA LYS A 32 5.38 38.47 12.72
C LYS A 32 6.06 37.86 11.49
N ASP A 33 5.54 36.72 11.05
CA ASP A 33 5.98 36.09 9.81
C ASP A 33 5.69 37.01 8.61
N MET A 34 6.65 37.12 7.70
CA MET A 34 6.53 37.91 6.46
C MET A 34 5.23 37.60 5.69
N THR A 35 4.85 36.32 5.61
CA THR A 35 3.60 35.89 4.98
C THR A 35 2.37 36.52 5.64
N LYS A 36 2.34 36.57 6.98
CA LYS A 36 1.26 37.22 7.73
C LYS A 36 1.26 38.73 7.54
N VAL A 37 2.43 39.36 7.47
CA VAL A 37 2.54 40.80 7.20
C VAL A 37 1.99 41.17 5.82
N MET A 38 2.19 40.30 4.83
CA MET A 38 1.68 40.52 3.47
C MET A 38 0.17 40.28 3.35
N HIS A 39 -0.39 39.26 4.01
CA HIS A 39 -1.78 38.85 3.85
C HIS A 39 -2.75 39.45 4.89
N SER A 40 -2.30 39.66 6.13
CA SER A 40 -3.16 40.04 7.28
C SER A 40 -2.94 41.49 7.71
N ARG A 41 -3.03 42.43 6.75
CA ARG A 41 -2.81 43.86 7.02
C ARG A 41 -3.88 44.49 7.92
N ALA A 42 -5.13 44.05 7.78
CA ALA A 42 -6.22 44.55 8.63
C ALA A 42 -5.99 44.19 10.10
N GLU A 43 -5.55 42.95 10.35
CA GLU A 43 -5.21 42.46 11.70
C GLU A 43 -4.00 43.21 12.26
N LEU A 44 -2.96 43.44 11.45
CA LEU A 44 -1.81 44.25 11.86
C LEU A 44 -2.18 45.70 12.19
N ASN A 45 -3.05 46.33 11.40
CA ASN A 45 -3.50 47.69 11.68
C ASN A 45 -4.21 47.77 13.04
N GLN A 46 -5.04 46.77 13.37
CA GLN A 46 -5.71 46.70 14.66
C GLN A 46 -4.71 46.48 15.80
N GLU A 47 -3.78 45.55 15.66
CA GLU A 47 -2.78 45.23 16.68
C GLU A 47 -1.84 46.42 16.95
N VAL A 48 -1.39 47.12 15.91
CA VAL A 48 -0.57 48.34 16.06
C VAL A 48 -1.39 49.45 16.71
N MET A 49 -2.68 49.59 16.37
CA MET A 49 -3.59 50.56 17.00
C MET A 49 -3.76 50.30 18.49
N GLU A 50 -3.98 49.04 18.88
CA GLU A 50 -4.08 48.64 20.29
C GLU A 50 -2.79 48.91 21.06
N ALA A 51 -1.63 48.58 20.47
CA ALA A 51 -0.32 48.83 21.08
C ALA A 51 -0.02 50.33 21.26
N LEU A 52 -0.49 51.19 20.35
CA LEU A 52 -0.32 52.63 20.46
C LEU A 52 -1.30 53.26 21.47
N ARG A 53 -2.53 52.73 21.56
CA ARG A 53 -3.54 53.15 22.56
C ARG A 53 -3.07 52.96 24.00
N GLU A 54 -2.30 51.92 24.28
CA GLU A 54 -1.76 51.66 25.62
C GLU A 54 -0.88 52.82 26.14
N LYS A 55 -0.28 53.63 25.26
CA LYS A 55 0.60 54.75 25.61
C LYS A 55 0.03 56.13 25.28
N GLU A 56 -1.24 56.23 24.88
CA GLU A 56 -1.92 57.51 24.60
C GLU A 56 -1.92 58.47 25.81
N GLU A 57 -2.13 57.93 27.01
CA GLU A 57 -2.18 58.72 28.25
C GLU A 57 -0.82 59.30 28.63
N GLN A 58 0.27 58.60 28.31
CA GLN A 58 1.64 59.03 28.58
C GLN A 58 2.05 60.25 27.76
N TYR A 59 1.59 60.32 26.51
CA TYR A 59 1.93 61.40 25.58
C TYR A 59 0.80 62.44 25.41
N GLY A 60 -0.36 62.20 26.03
CA GLY A 60 -1.50 63.12 25.99
C GLY A 60 -2.22 63.22 24.63
N VAL A 61 -1.88 62.34 23.67
CA VAL A 61 -2.42 62.30 22.30
C VAL A 61 -3.42 61.16 22.12
N GLN A 62 -4.29 61.28 21.11
CA GLN A 62 -5.28 60.25 20.78
C GLN A 62 -5.09 59.83 19.32
N PHE A 63 -4.86 58.54 19.08
CA PHE A 63 -4.79 57.98 17.75
C PHE A 63 -6.20 57.68 17.24
N ILE A 64 -6.51 58.11 16.01
CA ILE A 64 -7.84 57.92 15.40
C ILE A 64 -7.83 56.76 14.39
N THR A 65 -6.84 56.72 13.49
CA THR A 65 -6.72 55.70 12.45
C THR A 65 -5.26 55.55 12.03
N ILE A 66 -4.85 54.31 11.79
CA ILE A 66 -3.53 53.95 11.26
C ILE A 66 -3.73 53.22 9.94
N GLN A 67 -2.97 53.63 8.93
CA GLN A 67 -2.93 52.97 7.63
C GLN A 67 -1.49 52.56 7.33
N LEU A 68 -1.22 51.26 7.38
CA LEU A 68 0.07 50.73 6.97
C LEU A 68 0.23 50.84 5.44
N GLN A 69 1.25 51.57 5.00
CA GLN A 69 1.58 51.66 3.57
C GLN A 69 2.20 50.35 3.07
N SER A 70 2.02 50.06 1.78
CA SER A 70 2.58 48.87 1.14
C SER A 70 4.11 48.92 1.13
N ALA A 71 4.75 48.11 1.97
CA ALA A 71 6.17 47.81 1.85
C ALA A 71 6.34 46.64 0.87
N SER A 72 6.92 46.90 -0.31
CA SER A 72 7.33 45.85 -1.23
C SER A 72 8.77 45.44 -0.88
N PRO A 73 9.05 44.15 -0.64
CA PRO A 73 10.43 43.70 -0.46
C PRO A 73 11.24 43.89 -1.76
N PRO A 74 12.59 44.02 -1.67
CA PRO A 74 13.45 44.12 -2.85
C PRO A 74 13.33 42.86 -3.72
N GLU A 75 13.59 42.99 -5.04
CA GLU A 75 13.39 41.91 -6.02
C GLU A 75 14.14 40.61 -5.68
N GLU A 76 15.33 40.70 -5.09
CA GLU A 76 16.12 39.56 -4.65
C GLU A 76 15.35 38.67 -3.66
N VAL A 77 14.65 39.29 -2.70
CA VAL A 77 13.87 38.58 -1.68
C VAL A 77 12.59 38.00 -2.28
N VAL A 78 11.95 38.70 -3.22
CA VAL A 78 10.77 38.17 -3.93
C VAL A 78 11.12 36.90 -4.71
N THR A 79 12.28 36.89 -5.37
CA THR A 79 12.76 35.74 -6.12
C THR A 79 13.02 34.55 -5.19
N ALA A 80 13.72 34.77 -4.07
CA ALA A 80 13.97 33.73 -3.08
C ALA A 80 12.68 33.15 -2.47
N ILE A 81 11.66 33.99 -2.24
CA ILE A 81 10.34 33.53 -1.76
C ILE A 81 9.65 32.65 -2.79
N LYS A 82 9.66 33.06 -4.06
CA LYS A 82 9.09 32.27 -5.16
C LYS A 82 9.81 30.92 -5.28
N ASP A 83 11.13 30.91 -5.23
CA ASP A 83 11.92 29.68 -5.31
C ASP A 83 11.63 28.74 -4.14
N ARG A 84 11.52 29.28 -2.92
CA ARG A 84 11.10 28.50 -1.75
C ARG A 84 9.71 27.91 -1.94
N MET A 85 8.75 28.68 -2.46
CA MET A 85 7.38 28.22 -2.69
C MET A 85 7.34 27.10 -3.73
N VAL A 86 8.06 27.26 -4.84
CA VAL A 86 8.20 26.23 -5.88
C VAL A 86 8.86 24.98 -5.32
N ALA A 87 9.88 25.12 -4.48
CA ALA A 87 10.55 23.98 -3.85
C ALA A 87 9.61 23.20 -2.92
N VAL A 88 8.82 23.90 -2.09
CA VAL A 88 7.80 23.27 -1.22
C VAL A 88 6.76 22.54 -2.06
N GLN A 89 6.21 23.19 -3.10
CA GLN A 89 5.22 22.57 -3.99
C GLN A 89 5.78 21.32 -4.68
N ARG A 90 7.02 21.36 -5.17
CA ARG A 90 7.69 20.20 -5.76
C ARG A 90 7.88 19.08 -4.76
N GLN A 91 8.22 19.40 -3.52
CA GLN A 91 8.37 18.41 -2.45
C GLN A 91 7.03 17.74 -2.12
N GLU A 92 5.95 18.52 -2.01
CA GLU A 92 4.61 18.00 -1.78
C GLU A 92 4.13 17.11 -2.95
N GLN A 93 4.37 17.54 -4.19
CA GLN A 93 4.08 16.73 -5.38
C GLN A 93 4.86 15.41 -5.38
N ALA A 94 6.17 15.45 -5.10
CA ALA A 94 6.99 14.24 -5.04
C ALA A 94 6.53 13.27 -3.94
N MET A 95 6.11 13.78 -2.78
CA MET A 95 5.54 12.95 -1.71
C MET A 95 4.21 12.32 -2.13
N ALA A 96 3.33 13.08 -2.79
CA ALA A 96 2.06 12.57 -3.29
C ALA A 96 2.25 11.47 -4.35
N GLU A 97 3.17 11.67 -5.30
CA GLU A 97 3.52 10.66 -6.30
C GLU A 97 4.12 9.40 -5.67
N ALA A 98 5.01 9.56 -4.67
CA ALA A 98 5.58 8.43 -3.94
C ALA A 98 4.52 7.63 -3.17
N ALA A 99 3.55 8.32 -2.56
CA ALA A 99 2.43 7.68 -1.88
C ALA A 99 1.55 6.89 -2.87
N GLN A 100 1.21 7.48 -4.01
CA GLN A 100 0.45 6.80 -5.07
C GLN A 100 1.16 5.54 -5.58
N ARG A 101 2.49 5.64 -5.83
CA ARG A 101 3.28 4.48 -6.26
C ARG A 101 3.30 3.36 -5.23
N ARG A 102 3.37 3.69 -3.93
CA ARG A 102 3.28 2.70 -2.84
C ARG A 102 1.92 2.02 -2.82
N THR A 103 0.84 2.79 -2.88
CA THR A 103 -0.52 2.23 -2.90
C THR A 103 -0.73 1.29 -4.10
N LEU A 104 -0.21 1.65 -5.27
CA LEU A 104 -0.31 0.81 -6.46
C LEU A 104 0.51 -0.48 -6.32
N ALA A 105 1.73 -0.39 -5.80
CA ALA A 105 2.57 -1.57 -5.53
C ALA A 105 1.95 -2.52 -4.49
N ASP A 106 1.34 -1.98 -3.43
CA ASP A 106 0.63 -2.77 -2.42
C ASP A 106 -0.60 -3.47 -3.01
N ALA A 107 -1.34 -2.78 -3.88
CA ALA A 107 -2.48 -3.35 -4.59
C ALA A 107 -2.05 -4.49 -5.53
N ASP A 108 -0.97 -4.30 -6.29
CA ASP A 108 -0.40 -5.32 -7.17
C ASP A 108 0.10 -6.53 -6.38
N PHE A 109 0.76 -6.31 -5.25
CA PHE A 109 1.21 -7.39 -4.36
C PHE A 109 0.02 -8.20 -3.82
N TYR A 110 -1.01 -7.52 -3.33
CA TYR A 110 -2.22 -8.17 -2.81
C TYR A 110 -2.96 -8.96 -3.90
N ALA A 111 -3.05 -8.40 -5.11
CA ALA A 111 -3.64 -9.09 -6.26
C ALA A 111 -2.84 -10.35 -6.64
N ALA A 112 -1.51 -10.25 -6.67
CA ALA A 112 -0.63 -11.38 -6.95
C ALA A 112 -0.73 -12.47 -5.87
N GLN A 113 -0.75 -12.09 -4.60
CA GLN A 113 -0.93 -13.02 -3.47
C GLN A 113 -2.28 -13.75 -3.57
N LYS A 114 -3.36 -13.00 -3.76
CA LYS A 114 -4.70 -13.60 -3.87
C LYS A 114 -4.83 -14.56 -5.06
N LYS A 115 -4.16 -14.24 -6.16
CA LYS A 115 -4.10 -15.14 -7.32
C LYS A 115 -3.33 -16.42 -6.99
N ALA A 116 -2.15 -16.30 -6.37
CA ALA A 116 -1.35 -17.46 -5.96
C ALA A 116 -2.11 -18.36 -4.95
N ASP A 117 -2.81 -17.76 -4.00
CA ASP A 117 -3.66 -18.49 -3.04
C ASP A 117 -4.83 -19.19 -3.74
N GLY A 118 -5.44 -18.54 -4.74
CA GLY A 118 -6.48 -19.12 -5.58
C GLY A 118 -5.99 -20.32 -6.39
N ASP A 119 -4.84 -20.19 -7.04
CA ASP A 119 -4.21 -21.25 -7.82
C ASP A 119 -3.85 -22.46 -6.92
N ALA A 120 -3.28 -22.19 -5.73
CA ALA A 120 -2.97 -23.23 -4.75
C ALA A 120 -4.23 -23.94 -4.23
N TYR A 121 -5.30 -23.17 -3.97
CA TYR A 121 -6.60 -23.73 -3.56
C TYR A 121 -7.21 -24.62 -4.65
N GLU A 122 -7.15 -24.20 -5.92
CA GLU A 122 -7.64 -25.00 -7.04
C GLU A 122 -6.87 -26.32 -7.18
N ILE A 123 -5.54 -26.27 -7.12
CA ILE A 123 -4.68 -27.46 -7.21
C ILE A 123 -4.99 -28.44 -6.07
N THR A 124 -5.08 -27.94 -4.84
CA THR A 124 -5.39 -28.79 -3.68
C THR A 124 -6.77 -29.41 -3.77
N LYS A 125 -7.79 -28.65 -4.19
CA LYS A 125 -9.14 -29.17 -4.40
C LYS A 125 -9.21 -30.22 -5.50
N LEU A 126 -8.49 -30.00 -6.59
CA LEU A 126 -8.42 -30.96 -7.69
C LEU A 126 -7.72 -32.25 -7.25
N ALA A 127 -6.62 -32.15 -6.52
CA ALA A 127 -5.89 -33.29 -5.97
C ALA A 127 -6.74 -34.08 -4.95
N GLU A 128 -7.47 -33.40 -4.07
CA GLU A 128 -8.44 -34.03 -3.15
C GLU A 128 -9.52 -34.78 -3.92
N ALA A 129 -10.13 -34.14 -4.92
CA ALA A 129 -11.18 -34.75 -5.74
C ALA A 129 -10.68 -35.99 -6.51
N ASP A 130 -9.45 -35.95 -7.02
CA ASP A 130 -8.83 -37.10 -7.68
C ASP A 130 -8.51 -38.23 -6.70
N ALA A 131 -8.02 -37.91 -5.51
CA ALA A 131 -7.80 -38.90 -4.45
C ALA A 131 -9.10 -39.59 -4.05
N ASP A 132 -10.18 -38.84 -3.88
CA ASP A 132 -11.51 -39.37 -3.59
C ASP A 132 -12.01 -40.27 -4.73
N ARG A 133 -11.87 -39.84 -5.99
CA ARG A 133 -12.23 -40.64 -7.16
C ARG A 133 -11.48 -41.96 -7.21
N ILE A 134 -10.17 -41.94 -6.97
CA ILE A 134 -9.33 -43.15 -6.90
C ILE A 134 -9.77 -44.03 -5.72
N GLY A 135 -10.07 -43.44 -4.57
CA GLY A 135 -10.57 -44.16 -3.40
C GLY A 135 -11.90 -44.88 -3.65
N PHE A 136 -12.87 -44.20 -4.26
CA PHE A 136 -14.17 -44.78 -4.59
C PHE A 136 -14.06 -45.90 -5.62
N THR A 137 -13.27 -45.69 -6.68
CA THR A 137 -13.06 -46.71 -7.72
C THR A 137 -12.32 -47.93 -7.17
N SER A 138 -11.27 -47.72 -6.36
CA SER A 138 -10.52 -48.80 -5.72
C SER A 138 -11.41 -49.61 -4.77
N LYS A 139 -12.23 -48.94 -3.95
CA LYS A 139 -13.17 -49.60 -3.04
C LYS A 139 -14.23 -50.40 -3.79
N ALA A 140 -14.78 -49.85 -4.88
CA ALA A 140 -15.73 -50.56 -5.73
C ALA A 140 -15.11 -51.80 -6.37
N GLN A 141 -13.86 -51.70 -6.85
CA GLN A 141 -13.11 -52.85 -7.38
C GLN A 141 -12.85 -53.91 -6.32
N GLN A 142 -12.44 -53.53 -5.11
CA GLN A 142 -12.25 -54.48 -4.01
C GLN A 142 -13.54 -55.23 -3.67
N ILE A 143 -14.68 -54.54 -3.58
CA ILE A 143 -15.99 -55.15 -3.33
C ILE A 143 -16.35 -56.12 -4.47
N ALA A 144 -16.14 -55.72 -5.72
CA ALA A 144 -16.42 -56.57 -6.88
C ALA A 144 -15.56 -57.85 -6.88
N VAL A 145 -14.25 -57.71 -6.58
CA VAL A 145 -13.32 -58.84 -6.48
C VAL A 145 -13.70 -59.77 -5.33
N GLN A 146 -14.04 -59.23 -4.15
CA GLN A 146 -14.50 -60.02 -3.00
C GLN A 146 -15.79 -60.78 -3.30
N ALA A 147 -16.75 -60.13 -3.97
CA ALA A 147 -17.99 -60.79 -4.39
C ALA A 147 -17.73 -61.93 -5.40
N MET A 148 -16.82 -61.72 -6.36
CA MET A 148 -16.39 -62.77 -7.29
C MET A 148 -15.73 -63.95 -6.58
N LEU A 149 -14.79 -63.69 -5.65
CA LEU A 149 -14.11 -64.73 -4.87
C LEU A 149 -15.11 -65.58 -4.08
N LYS A 150 -16.09 -64.95 -3.43
CA LYS A 150 -17.14 -65.63 -2.67
C LYS A 150 -18.01 -66.55 -3.54
N GLU A 151 -18.34 -66.14 -4.76
CA GLU A 151 -19.07 -66.99 -5.71
C GLU A 151 -18.19 -68.15 -6.24
N LEU A 152 -16.89 -67.91 -6.39
CA LEU A 152 -15.92 -68.92 -6.82
C LEU A 152 -15.67 -70.01 -5.77
N GLU A 153 -15.64 -69.67 -4.47
CA GLU A 153 -15.50 -70.64 -3.37
C GLU A 153 -16.61 -71.70 -3.40
N ASN A 154 -17.82 -71.35 -3.85
CA ASN A 154 -18.93 -72.28 -3.99
C ASN A 154 -18.80 -73.24 -5.20
N ARG A 155 -17.81 -73.04 -6.09
CA ARG A 155 -17.67 -73.77 -7.38
C ARG A 155 -16.28 -74.42 -7.54
N GLY A 156 -15.74 -74.97 -6.45
CA GLY A 156 -14.35 -75.35 -6.16
C GLY A 156 -13.40 -75.92 -7.23
N GLU A 157 -13.82 -76.37 -8.42
CA GLU A 157 -12.91 -76.84 -9.48
C GLU A 157 -12.77 -75.89 -10.69
N LEU A 158 -13.76 -75.02 -10.94
CA LEU A 158 -13.73 -74.07 -12.08
C LEU A 158 -13.12 -72.71 -11.72
N ALA A 159 -13.01 -72.43 -10.41
CA ALA A 159 -12.46 -71.20 -9.86
C ALA A 159 -11.01 -70.89 -10.29
N PRO A 160 -10.04 -71.83 -10.18
CA PRO A 160 -8.66 -71.53 -10.56
C PRO A 160 -8.46 -71.32 -12.07
N GLN A 161 -9.22 -72.02 -12.92
CA GLN A 161 -9.15 -71.83 -14.38
C GLN A 161 -9.73 -70.48 -14.80
N TYR A 162 -10.82 -70.03 -14.16
CA TYR A 162 -11.42 -68.72 -14.43
C TYR A 162 -10.52 -67.56 -13.98
N LEU A 163 -9.86 -67.68 -12.83
CA LEU A 163 -8.86 -66.71 -12.37
C LEU A 163 -7.66 -66.62 -13.32
N GLN A 164 -7.17 -67.74 -13.83
CA GLN A 164 -6.08 -67.75 -14.83
C GLN A 164 -6.49 -67.07 -16.14
N LEU A 165 -7.73 -67.26 -16.59
CA LEU A 165 -8.25 -66.58 -17.79
C LEU A 165 -8.32 -65.06 -17.59
N LEU A 166 -8.84 -64.60 -16.44
CA LEU A 166 -8.92 -63.18 -16.09
C LEU A 166 -7.53 -62.53 -15.99
N ILE A 167 -6.58 -63.21 -15.34
CA ILE A 167 -5.19 -62.76 -15.25
C ILE A 167 -4.57 -62.67 -16.65
N ALA A 168 -4.77 -63.68 -17.51
CA ALA A 168 -4.29 -63.65 -18.88
C ALA A 168 -4.92 -62.51 -19.72
N GLN A 169 -6.19 -62.18 -19.47
CA GLN A 169 -6.90 -61.14 -20.19
C GLN A 169 -6.45 -59.72 -19.77
N GLU A 170 -6.20 -59.48 -18.49
CA GLU A 170 -5.64 -58.19 -18.05
C GLU A 170 -4.15 -58.03 -18.38
N LEU A 171 -3.38 -59.11 -18.31
CA LEU A 171 -2.00 -59.11 -18.82
C LEU A 171 -1.97 -58.85 -20.34
N SER A 172 -2.93 -59.37 -21.11
CA SER A 172 -3.04 -59.05 -22.55
C SER A 172 -3.29 -57.56 -22.82
N LYS A 173 -4.11 -56.91 -21.99
CA LYS A 173 -4.40 -55.47 -22.14
C LYS A 173 -3.26 -54.54 -21.71
N ASN A 174 -2.42 -54.98 -20.76
CA ASN A 174 -1.45 -54.10 -20.10
C ASN A 174 0.03 -54.46 -20.35
N SER A 175 0.34 -55.70 -20.77
CA SER A 175 1.73 -56.10 -21.04
C SER A 175 2.07 -55.99 -22.52
N LYS A 176 3.22 -55.38 -22.80
CA LYS A 176 3.87 -55.42 -24.11
C LYS A 176 4.52 -56.81 -24.25
N TRP A 177 3.91 -57.70 -25.02
CA TRP A 177 4.43 -59.03 -25.28
C TRP A 177 5.68 -58.92 -26.18
N ILE A 178 6.87 -59.21 -25.63
CA ILE A 178 8.08 -59.40 -26.45
C ILE A 178 8.21 -60.89 -26.73
N ILE A 179 7.83 -61.30 -27.94
CA ILE A 179 8.11 -62.63 -28.48
C ILE A 179 9.55 -62.59 -29.00
N THR A 180 10.52 -63.00 -28.19
CA THR A 180 11.84 -63.38 -28.71
C THR A 180 11.81 -64.85 -29.06
N GLY A 181 11.77 -65.14 -30.36
CA GLY A 181 11.94 -66.49 -30.90
C GLY A 181 13.36 -66.97 -30.66
N GLY A 182 13.56 -67.77 -29.62
CA GLY A 182 14.70 -68.66 -29.49
C GLY A 182 14.41 -69.95 -30.24
N SER A 183 15.32 -70.35 -31.11
CA SER A 183 15.33 -71.63 -31.83
C SER A 183 15.33 -72.79 -30.84
N ASP A 184 14.15 -73.26 -30.45
CA ASP A 184 13.78 -74.66 -30.14
C ASP A 184 12.46 -74.69 -29.34
N GLY A 185 11.34 -74.45 -30.05
CA GLY A 185 10.01 -75.06 -29.85
C GLY A 185 9.30 -75.06 -28.49
N THR A 186 9.90 -74.58 -27.40
CA THR A 186 9.34 -74.67 -26.05
C THR A 186 9.19 -73.25 -25.49
N THR A 187 7.99 -72.70 -25.64
CA THR A 187 7.64 -71.39 -25.10
C THR A 187 7.42 -71.49 -23.59
N ILE A 188 8.45 -71.20 -22.81
CA ILE A 188 8.32 -70.96 -21.38
C ILE A 188 8.23 -69.45 -21.17
N PRO A 189 7.11 -68.90 -20.65
CA PRO A 189 7.00 -67.49 -20.36
C PRO A 189 7.90 -67.16 -19.16
N LYS A 190 9.03 -66.47 -19.40
CA LYS A 190 9.85 -65.92 -18.32
C LYS A 190 9.31 -64.54 -17.94
N ILE A 191 8.79 -64.46 -16.73
CA ILE A 191 8.29 -63.22 -16.12
C ILE A 191 9.50 -62.52 -15.49
N GLU A 192 9.94 -61.40 -16.05
CA GLU A 192 10.83 -60.50 -15.32
C GLU A 192 10.00 -59.40 -14.67
N LEU A 193 9.98 -59.44 -13.34
CA LEU A 193 9.42 -58.36 -12.54
C LEU A 193 10.31 -57.11 -12.74
N PRO A 194 9.72 -55.94 -13.01
CA PRO A 194 10.50 -54.72 -13.08
C PRO A 194 11.12 -54.46 -11.70
N ILE A 195 12.45 -54.54 -11.64
CA ILE A 195 13.20 -53.92 -10.56
C ILE A 195 12.95 -52.41 -10.64
N THR A 196 12.21 -51.89 -9.66
CA THR A 196 12.05 -50.45 -9.43
C THR A 196 13.41 -49.83 -9.08
N PRO A 197 13.78 -48.67 -9.64
CA PRO A 197 14.86 -47.85 -9.11
C PRO A 197 14.49 -47.21 -7.76
#